data_AF-A0A1S2N3K3-F1
#
_entry.id   AF-A0A1S2N3K3-F1
#
_cell.length_a   1.000
_cell.length_b   1.000
_cell.length_c   1.000
_cell.angle_alpha   90.00
_cell.angle_beta   90.00
_cell.angle_gamma   90.00
#
_symmetry.space_group_name_H-M   'P 1'
#
loop_
_entity.id
_entity.type
_entity.pdbx_description
1 polymer ?
#
loop_
_entity_poly.entity_id
_entity_poly.type
_entity_poly.pdbx_seq_one_letter_code
_entity_poly.pdbx_strand_id
1 'polypeptide(L)'
;MNRIPAILRAKILQTAYPFMASRAWHAAWLSEAENPLLQDVMLQAWLKDGGRADVASLGPAFLPARCRAGRHDSLMPILRAAGVTHTGACWKNGDAIEAMVFLGNGAPRATLLLSDETTQYQFEVPGDGARVRLTPPRPGAVWSITLLQPDGRRQLLPGSPLAFYETPTVRAGSEPAPTNPADTAVRPVSVVIPVYRELALVRACIESVKTSLPLNGTPAKIVVVDDCSPEPALSAWLDKQAAAGAITLLRNACNLGFIETVNRGMRAHPNHDVLLLNADTQVHGDWIDRLARALYATPDVASVTPWTNNGEISSFPVMSQAAPAPDTRELALLDQVAADVRAAPGGADIELPSCCGFTMLIRRTVLDAIGMLDGTALIRGYGEEVDWCMRARAAGWRHLQATGVFVAHEGTVSFRAEKTLRVAQNRGVVVARYPDYYSEFTAFQHGDPLAAARLQLRDALAQSRASGWLRKADAAQHTAALPQTVAKKPLPAMLPALPSSMQRIAVWRHDPLAPAARQVLALARMIASRPQLRMRLLVIGGASDALLHTGVVDHVPQLQGDALPLLDDVRLLQVAGCRAVLTDDPAGLPPKLRPVLLDDGFDAAAWLNDWLTRNAGAKAA
;
A
#
# COMPACT_ATOMS: atom_id res chain seq x y z
N MET A 1 13.53 2.73 -17.54
CA MET A 1 14.71 3.47 -17.04
C MET A 1 14.49 4.18 -15.69
N ASN A 2 13.27 4.55 -15.28
CA ASN A 2 12.97 5.17 -13.97
C ASN A 2 13.31 4.35 -12.70
N ARG A 3 13.91 3.15 -12.84
CA ARG A 3 13.96 2.09 -11.81
C ARG A 3 15.37 1.72 -11.33
N ILE A 4 16.39 2.11 -12.10
CA ILE A 4 17.82 2.07 -11.72
C ILE A 4 18.14 2.94 -10.48
N PRO A 5 17.48 4.09 -10.21
CA PRO A 5 17.86 4.97 -9.11
C PRO A 5 17.80 4.33 -7.73
N ALA A 6 16.74 3.56 -7.44
CA ALA A 6 16.53 3.01 -6.10
C ALA A 6 17.55 1.91 -5.77
N ILE A 7 17.87 1.06 -6.75
CA ILE A 7 18.91 0.02 -6.63
C ILE A 7 20.29 0.65 -6.44
N LEU A 8 20.62 1.66 -7.26
CA LEU A 8 21.90 2.37 -7.17
C LEU A 8 22.07 3.04 -5.79
N ARG A 9 21.04 3.72 -5.30
CA ARG A 9 21.03 4.32 -3.95
C ARG A 9 21.16 3.27 -2.86
N ALA A 10 20.48 2.13 -2.98
CA ALA A 10 20.60 1.04 -2.03
C ALA A 10 22.01 0.45 -2.00
N LYS A 11 22.64 0.29 -3.17
CA LYS A 11 24.02 -0.17 -3.27
C LYS A 11 25.00 0.81 -2.64
N ILE A 12 24.85 2.11 -2.91
CA ILE A 12 25.65 3.18 -2.31
C ILE A 12 25.53 3.14 -0.78
N LEU A 13 24.31 3.09 -0.24
CA LEU A 13 24.07 3.03 1.21
C LEU A 13 24.63 1.75 1.82
N GLN A 14 24.48 0.60 1.18
CA GLN A 14 25.03 -0.67 1.69
C GLN A 14 26.56 -0.62 1.81
N THR A 15 27.25 -0.03 0.83
CA THR A 15 28.71 0.10 0.85
C THR A 15 29.19 1.14 1.87
N ALA A 16 28.52 2.29 1.93
CA ALA A 16 28.93 3.43 2.77
C ALA A 16 28.51 3.29 4.24
N TYR A 17 27.30 2.78 4.45
CA TYR A 17 26.61 2.71 5.73
C TYR A 17 25.95 1.35 5.87
N PRO A 18 26.71 0.28 6.13
CA PRO A 18 26.17 -1.08 6.20
C PRO A 18 24.96 -1.22 7.13
N PHE A 19 24.90 -0.42 8.21
CA PHE A 19 23.78 -0.37 9.15
C PHE A 19 22.46 0.17 8.56
N MET A 20 22.49 0.75 7.36
CA MET A 20 21.33 1.24 6.61
C MET A 20 20.93 0.30 5.47
N ALA A 21 21.68 -0.78 5.23
CA ALA A 21 21.49 -1.65 4.06
C ALA A 21 20.07 -2.25 4.01
N SER A 22 19.59 -2.81 5.12
CA SER A 22 18.22 -3.35 5.22
C SER A 22 17.14 -2.34 4.82
N ARG A 23 17.35 -1.08 5.22
CA ARG A 23 16.45 0.06 5.00
C ARG A 23 16.42 0.42 3.52
N ALA A 24 17.61 0.55 2.94
CA ALA A 24 17.80 0.96 1.56
C ALA A 24 17.28 -0.11 0.59
N TRP A 25 17.59 -1.38 0.85
CA TRP A 25 17.11 -2.50 0.03
C TRP A 25 15.62 -2.73 0.16
N HIS A 26 15.02 -2.53 1.34
CA HIS A 26 13.56 -2.52 1.47
C HIS A 26 12.93 -1.48 0.54
N ALA A 27 13.42 -0.24 0.58
CA ALA A 27 12.86 0.84 -0.21
C ALA A 27 13.13 0.69 -1.72
N ALA A 28 14.27 0.07 -2.12
CA ALA A 28 14.49 -0.34 -3.50
C ALA A 28 13.54 -1.46 -3.95
N TRP A 29 13.30 -2.45 -3.08
CA TRP A 29 12.34 -3.53 -3.36
C TRP A 29 10.91 -3.02 -3.54
N LEU A 30 10.47 -2.00 -2.80
CA LEU A 30 9.15 -1.36 -3.02
C LEU A 30 8.92 -0.89 -4.47
N SER A 31 9.99 -0.57 -5.21
CA SER A 31 9.89 -0.13 -6.60
C SER A 31 9.64 -1.27 -7.60
N GLU A 32 10.05 -2.50 -7.27
CA GLU A 32 9.88 -3.70 -8.11
C GLU A 32 9.69 -4.94 -7.20
N ALA A 33 8.56 -4.97 -6.50
CA ALA A 33 8.31 -5.96 -5.45
C ALA A 33 8.34 -7.42 -5.95
N GLU A 34 8.06 -7.64 -7.24
CA GLU A 34 8.05 -8.97 -7.89
C GLU A 34 9.43 -9.45 -8.38
N ASN A 35 10.45 -8.58 -8.38
CA ASN A 35 11.78 -8.92 -8.90
C ASN A 35 12.49 -9.90 -7.95
N PRO A 36 12.76 -11.16 -8.36
CA PRO A 36 13.33 -12.18 -7.48
C PRO A 36 14.71 -11.80 -6.94
N LEU A 37 15.52 -11.09 -7.72
CA LEU A 37 16.85 -10.66 -7.27
C LEU A 37 16.74 -9.62 -6.15
N LEU A 38 15.83 -8.65 -6.29
CA LEU A 38 15.63 -7.62 -5.24
C LEU A 38 15.04 -8.22 -3.97
N GLN A 39 14.10 -9.15 -4.12
CA GLN A 39 13.58 -9.93 -2.99
C GLN A 39 14.72 -10.66 -2.26
N ASP A 40 15.60 -11.36 -2.98
CA ASP A 40 16.73 -12.10 -2.38
C ASP A 40 17.68 -11.17 -1.64
N VAL A 41 18.11 -10.08 -2.28
CA VAL A 41 19.04 -9.10 -1.70
C VAL A 41 18.44 -8.42 -0.46
N MET A 42 17.16 -8.06 -0.51
CA MET A 42 16.45 -7.47 0.63
C MET A 42 16.38 -8.45 1.80
N LEU A 43 15.90 -9.68 1.58
CA LEU A 43 15.75 -10.68 2.64
C LEU A 43 17.12 -11.04 3.26
N GLN A 44 18.18 -11.14 2.46
CA GLN A 44 19.54 -11.37 2.96
C GLN A 44 20.04 -10.19 3.81
N ALA A 45 19.77 -8.95 3.40
CA ALA A 45 20.10 -7.77 4.20
C ALA A 45 19.35 -7.78 5.54
N TRP A 46 18.09 -8.20 5.56
CA TRP A 46 17.30 -8.33 6.78
C TRP A 46 17.82 -9.42 7.70
N LEU A 47 18.17 -10.60 7.17
CA LEU A 47 18.79 -11.67 7.96
C LEU A 47 20.08 -11.20 8.65
N LYS A 48 20.92 -10.46 7.92
CA LYS A 48 22.19 -9.93 8.44
C LYS A 48 21.95 -8.93 9.58
N ASP A 49 20.89 -8.14 9.50
CA ASP A 49 20.53 -7.14 10.50
C ASP A 49 19.61 -7.70 11.62
N GLY A 50 19.45 -9.03 11.71
CA GLY A 50 18.69 -9.71 12.76
C GLY A 50 17.19 -9.88 12.51
N GLY A 51 16.68 -9.49 11.34
CA GLY A 51 15.27 -9.57 10.93
C GLY A 51 14.79 -10.98 10.56
N ARG A 52 15.17 -12.02 11.31
CA ARG A 52 14.77 -13.42 11.01
C ARG A 52 13.26 -13.60 11.03
N ALA A 53 12.57 -13.01 12.01
CA ALA A 53 11.11 -13.08 12.11
C ALA A 53 10.42 -12.42 10.91
N ASP A 54 10.93 -11.28 10.45
CA ASP A 54 10.40 -10.59 9.26
C ASP A 54 10.58 -11.42 7.99
N VAL A 55 11.74 -12.06 7.83
CA VAL A 55 12.01 -12.95 6.70
C VAL A 55 11.13 -14.20 6.76
N ALA A 56 10.93 -14.79 7.93
CA ALA A 56 10.04 -15.93 8.12
C ALA A 56 8.57 -15.60 7.85
N SER A 57 8.17 -14.35 8.09
CA SER A 57 6.81 -13.86 7.82
C SER A 57 6.59 -13.51 6.35
N LEU A 58 7.51 -12.76 5.73
CA LEU A 58 7.36 -12.24 4.37
C LEU A 58 7.80 -13.24 3.30
N GLY A 59 8.91 -13.92 3.55
CA GLY A 59 9.56 -14.79 2.58
C GLY A 59 8.62 -15.83 1.94
N PRO A 60 7.80 -16.55 2.72
CA PRO A 60 6.85 -17.52 2.16
C PRO A 60 5.84 -16.91 1.17
N ALA A 61 5.50 -15.62 1.29
CA ALA A 61 4.57 -14.95 0.37
C ALA A 61 5.11 -14.86 -1.06
N PHE A 62 6.42 -14.99 -1.28
CA PHE A 62 7.02 -15.03 -2.61
C PHE A 62 6.91 -16.40 -3.29
N LEU A 63 6.66 -17.47 -2.53
CA LEU A 63 6.70 -18.85 -3.04
C LEU A 63 5.70 -19.12 -4.17
N PRO A 64 4.44 -18.65 -4.15
CA PRO A 64 3.49 -18.98 -5.22
C PRO A 64 3.99 -18.55 -6.60
N ALA A 65 4.43 -17.29 -6.73
CA ALA A 65 4.96 -16.76 -7.97
C ALA A 65 6.28 -17.44 -8.38
N ARG A 66 7.18 -17.69 -7.41
CA ARG A 66 8.47 -18.34 -7.69
C ARG A 66 8.34 -19.81 -8.07
N CYS A 67 7.48 -20.56 -7.40
CA CYS A 67 7.20 -21.96 -7.72
C CYS A 67 6.58 -22.08 -9.11
N ARG A 68 5.60 -21.24 -9.44
CA ARG A 68 4.99 -21.19 -10.77
C ARG A 68 6.03 -20.92 -11.87
N ALA A 69 6.94 -19.98 -11.62
CA ALA A 69 7.99 -19.60 -12.57
C ALA A 69 9.25 -20.49 -12.54
N GLY A 70 9.32 -21.51 -11.68
CA GLY A 70 10.51 -22.35 -11.54
C GLY A 70 11.75 -21.63 -10.97
N ARG A 71 11.56 -20.59 -10.14
CA ARG A 71 12.62 -19.74 -9.57
C ARG A 71 12.68 -19.78 -8.04
N HIS A 72 12.19 -20.84 -7.42
CA HIS A 72 12.08 -20.96 -5.95
C HIS A 72 13.41 -21.36 -5.29
N ASP A 73 14.34 -21.98 -6.02
CA ASP A 73 15.59 -22.52 -5.48
C ASP A 73 16.45 -21.49 -4.73
N SER A 74 16.51 -20.24 -5.20
CA SER A 74 17.28 -19.19 -4.52
C SER A 74 16.64 -18.73 -3.20
N LEU A 75 15.32 -18.89 -3.05
CA LEU A 75 14.58 -18.48 -1.86
C LEU A 75 14.70 -19.52 -0.73
N MET A 76 14.75 -20.82 -1.07
CA MET A 76 14.69 -21.89 -0.08
C MET A 76 15.83 -21.82 0.97
N PRO A 77 17.11 -21.56 0.61
CA PRO A 77 18.16 -21.36 1.60
C PRO A 77 17.92 -20.16 2.54
N ILE A 78 17.34 -19.07 2.01
CA ILE A 78 17.02 -17.85 2.79
C ILE A 78 15.93 -18.16 3.81
N LEU A 79 14.87 -18.87 3.40
CA LEU A 79 13.78 -19.30 4.30
C LEU A 79 14.29 -20.24 5.41
N ARG A 80 15.15 -21.21 5.06
CA ARG A 80 15.78 -22.10 6.05
C ARG A 80 16.64 -21.31 7.04
N ALA A 81 17.40 -20.32 6.57
CA ALA A 81 18.17 -19.44 7.45
C ALA A 81 17.28 -18.60 8.38
N ALA A 82 16.03 -18.31 7.98
CA ALA A 82 15.03 -17.66 8.83
C ALA A 82 14.31 -18.62 9.78
N GLY A 83 14.56 -19.94 9.71
CA GLY A 83 13.91 -20.96 10.53
C GLY A 83 12.61 -21.53 9.94
N VAL A 84 12.29 -21.25 8.67
CA VAL A 84 11.14 -21.83 7.99
C VAL A 84 11.54 -23.20 7.42
N THR A 85 11.15 -24.27 8.10
CA THR A 85 11.51 -25.66 7.76
C THR A 85 10.42 -26.38 6.97
N HIS A 86 9.16 -26.19 7.34
CA HIS A 86 8.00 -26.76 6.66
C HIS A 86 7.19 -25.63 6.03
N THR A 87 7.00 -25.70 4.72
CA THR A 87 6.24 -24.71 3.94
C THR A 87 5.77 -25.29 2.62
N GLY A 88 5.19 -24.44 1.78
CA GLY A 88 4.73 -24.79 0.45
C GLY A 88 4.18 -23.56 -0.26
N ALA A 89 3.59 -23.79 -1.42
CA ALA A 89 2.85 -22.78 -2.15
C ALA A 89 1.75 -23.48 -2.95
N CYS A 90 0.64 -22.79 -3.15
CA CYS A 90 -0.40 -23.21 -4.08
C CYS A 90 -0.82 -22.06 -4.99
N TRP A 91 -1.30 -22.40 -6.19
CA TRP A 91 -1.85 -21.43 -7.13
C TRP A 91 -2.91 -22.10 -8.01
N LYS A 92 -3.78 -21.29 -8.59
CA LYS A 92 -4.75 -21.73 -9.58
C LYS A 92 -4.07 -21.90 -10.94
N ASN A 93 -4.31 -23.02 -11.63
CA ASN A 93 -3.95 -23.25 -13.03
C ASN A 93 -5.16 -23.77 -13.81
N GLY A 94 -5.84 -22.88 -14.52
CA GLY A 94 -7.17 -23.16 -15.08
C GLY A 94 -8.15 -23.53 -13.96
N ASP A 95 -8.81 -24.68 -14.12
CA ASP A 95 -9.76 -25.21 -13.13
C ASP A 95 -9.11 -26.13 -12.08
N ALA A 96 -7.78 -26.22 -12.06
CA ALA A 96 -7.03 -27.04 -11.12
C ALA A 96 -6.28 -26.20 -10.07
N ILE A 97 -6.03 -26.83 -8.92
CA ILE A 97 -5.11 -26.36 -7.89
C ILE A 97 -3.75 -26.99 -8.19
N GLU A 98 -2.72 -26.18 -8.40
CA GLU A 98 -1.34 -26.66 -8.34
C GLU A 98 -0.73 -26.32 -6.98
N ALA A 99 0.08 -27.23 -6.46
CA ALA A 99 0.80 -27.02 -5.21
C ALA A 99 2.20 -27.63 -5.23
N MET A 100 3.07 -27.09 -4.39
CA MET A 100 4.39 -27.64 -4.08
C MET A 100 4.60 -27.55 -2.57
N VAL A 101 5.21 -28.59 -1.99
CA VAL A 101 5.48 -28.69 -0.54
C VAL A 101 6.97 -28.85 -0.29
N PHE A 102 7.44 -28.27 0.80
CA PHE A 102 8.83 -28.31 1.24
C PHE A 102 8.83 -28.60 2.74
N LEU A 103 8.99 -29.86 3.09
CA LEU A 103 9.05 -30.38 4.46
C LEU A 103 10.48 -30.41 5.01
N GLY A 104 11.49 -30.36 4.15
CA GLY A 104 12.89 -30.50 4.54
C GLY A 104 13.29 -31.95 4.79
N ASN A 105 14.61 -32.20 4.75
CA ASN A 105 15.23 -33.50 5.02
C ASN A 105 14.82 -34.66 4.08
N GLY A 106 14.20 -34.39 2.94
CA GLY A 106 13.83 -35.41 1.95
C GLY A 106 12.57 -36.21 2.31
N ALA A 107 11.65 -35.63 3.10
CA ALA A 107 10.43 -36.32 3.48
C ALA A 107 9.64 -36.74 2.22
N PRO A 108 9.28 -38.04 2.07
CA PRO A 108 8.76 -38.56 0.80
C PRO A 108 7.28 -38.22 0.57
N ARG A 109 6.54 -37.87 1.63
CA ARG A 109 5.11 -37.57 1.57
C ARG A 109 4.75 -36.36 2.43
N ALA A 110 3.71 -35.65 2.02
CA ALA A 110 3.07 -34.59 2.78
C ALA A 110 1.54 -34.74 2.70
N THR A 111 0.85 -34.15 3.67
CA THR A 111 -0.61 -34.15 3.72
C THR A 111 -1.14 -32.74 3.49
N LEU A 112 -1.96 -32.56 2.45
CA LEU A 112 -2.69 -31.32 2.18
C LEU A 112 -4.16 -31.47 2.57
N LEU A 113 -4.69 -30.46 3.24
CA LEU A 113 -6.10 -30.30 3.55
C LEU A 113 -6.68 -29.23 2.62
N LEU A 114 -7.73 -29.58 1.89
CA LEU A 114 -8.53 -28.65 1.08
C LEU A 114 -9.86 -28.43 1.80
N SER A 115 -10.06 -27.21 2.30
CA SER A 115 -11.25 -26.83 3.06
C SER A 115 -12.03 -25.73 2.36
N ASP A 116 -13.35 -25.75 2.42
CA ASP A 116 -14.20 -24.62 2.07
C ASP A 116 -15.01 -24.15 3.30
N GLU A 117 -16.10 -23.43 3.10
CA GLU A 117 -16.97 -22.97 4.19
C GLU A 117 -17.53 -24.09 5.09
N THR A 118 -17.71 -25.31 4.56
CA THR A 118 -18.51 -26.37 5.21
C THR A 118 -17.86 -27.76 5.18
N THR A 119 -16.86 -27.99 4.34
CA THR A 119 -16.27 -29.29 4.06
C THR A 119 -14.75 -29.23 4.10
N GLN A 120 -14.13 -30.38 4.38
CA GLN A 120 -12.68 -30.56 4.36
C GLN A 120 -12.34 -31.92 3.74
N TYR A 121 -11.36 -31.93 2.85
CA TYR A 121 -10.82 -33.11 2.18
C TYR A 121 -9.32 -33.23 2.46
N GLN A 122 -8.82 -34.46 2.60
CA GLN A 122 -7.41 -34.75 2.87
C GLN A 122 -6.77 -35.45 1.66
N PHE A 123 -5.60 -34.98 1.25
CA PHE A 123 -4.82 -35.51 0.14
C PHE A 123 -3.39 -35.83 0.59
N GLU A 124 -2.95 -37.06 0.31
CA GLU A 124 -1.55 -37.44 0.41
C GLU A 124 -0.84 -37.09 -0.90
N VAL A 125 0.23 -36.30 -0.81
CA VAL A 125 1.00 -35.84 -1.96
C VAL A 125 2.48 -36.21 -1.81
N PRO A 126 3.24 -36.39 -2.90
CA PRO A 126 4.69 -36.47 -2.82
C PRO A 126 5.25 -35.26 -2.05
N GLY A 127 6.26 -35.53 -1.23
CA GLY A 127 6.88 -34.52 -0.38
C GLY A 127 7.85 -33.61 -1.14
N ASP A 128 9.03 -33.40 -0.56
CA ASP A 128 9.95 -32.30 -0.89
C ASP A 128 10.10 -31.98 -2.39
N GLY A 129 9.62 -30.80 -2.77
CA GLY A 129 9.88 -30.18 -4.08
C GLY A 129 9.06 -30.72 -5.25
N ALA A 130 8.16 -31.68 -5.02
CA ALA A 130 7.29 -32.19 -6.07
C ALA A 130 6.15 -31.21 -6.38
N ARG A 131 5.89 -30.99 -7.68
CA ARG A 131 4.71 -30.26 -8.15
C ARG A 131 3.54 -31.24 -8.29
N VAL A 132 2.44 -30.92 -7.62
CA VAL A 132 1.19 -31.69 -7.70
C VAL A 132 0.07 -30.86 -8.30
N ARG A 133 -0.86 -31.56 -8.93
CA ARG A 133 -2.09 -31.00 -9.49
C ARG A 133 -3.28 -31.70 -8.86
N LEU A 134 -4.18 -30.94 -8.27
CA LEU A 134 -5.39 -31.39 -7.60
C LEU A 134 -6.61 -30.77 -8.29
N THR A 135 -7.67 -31.54 -8.42
CA THR A 135 -8.97 -31.03 -8.89
C THR A 135 -9.74 -30.51 -7.68
N PRO A 136 -10.27 -29.27 -7.70
CA PRO A 136 -11.12 -28.78 -6.62
C PRO A 136 -12.33 -29.71 -6.44
N PRO A 137 -12.64 -30.17 -5.21
CA PRO A 137 -13.70 -31.15 -5.00
C PRO A 137 -15.09 -30.71 -5.48
N ARG A 138 -15.35 -29.39 -5.50
CA ARG A 138 -16.59 -28.80 -6.01
C ARG A 138 -16.29 -27.51 -6.80
N PRO A 139 -16.93 -27.29 -7.95
CA PRO A 139 -16.87 -26.02 -8.68
C PRO A 139 -17.63 -24.93 -7.93
N GLY A 140 -17.35 -23.66 -8.24
CA GLY A 140 -18.06 -22.52 -7.64
C GLY A 140 -17.69 -22.19 -6.20
N ALA A 141 -16.80 -22.97 -5.57
CA ALA A 141 -16.38 -22.78 -4.18
C ALA A 141 -15.03 -22.04 -4.06
N VAL A 142 -14.74 -21.58 -2.85
CA VAL A 142 -13.43 -21.05 -2.45
C VAL A 142 -12.74 -22.10 -1.59
N TRP A 143 -11.53 -22.49 -1.98
CA TRP A 143 -10.77 -23.54 -1.32
C TRP A 143 -9.55 -22.98 -0.61
N SER A 144 -9.45 -23.27 0.68
CA SER A 144 -8.28 -23.03 1.51
C SER A 144 -7.40 -24.27 1.55
N ILE A 145 -6.14 -24.11 1.18
CA ILE A 145 -5.15 -25.19 1.07
C ILE A 145 -4.21 -25.09 2.25
N THR A 146 -4.23 -26.11 3.10
CA THR A 146 -3.47 -26.16 4.36
C THR A 146 -2.53 -27.35 4.34
N LEU A 147 -1.25 -27.12 4.62
CA LEU A 147 -0.30 -28.19 4.90
C LEU A 147 -0.46 -28.66 6.35
N LEU A 148 -0.64 -29.97 6.54
CA LEU A 148 -0.51 -30.61 7.84
C LEU A 148 0.96 -30.99 8.04
N GLN A 149 1.63 -30.31 8.96
CA GLN A 149 3.03 -30.56 9.30
C GLN A 149 3.17 -31.90 10.05
N PRO A 150 4.36 -32.53 10.01
CA PRO A 150 4.61 -33.80 10.71
C PRO A 150 4.31 -33.77 12.22
N ASP A 151 4.39 -32.60 12.85
CA ASP A 151 4.07 -32.39 14.27
C ASP A 151 2.58 -32.09 14.54
N GLY A 152 1.73 -32.23 13.52
CA GLY A 152 0.29 -32.01 13.61
C GLY A 152 -0.14 -30.55 13.47
N ARG A 153 0.80 -29.59 13.39
CA ARG A 153 0.45 -28.18 13.15
C ARG A 153 -0.11 -27.99 11.75
N ARG A 154 -1.10 -27.10 11.64
CA ARG A 154 -1.72 -26.71 10.38
C ARG A 154 -1.12 -25.40 9.90
N GLN A 155 -0.71 -25.36 8.64
CA GLN A 155 -0.15 -24.17 8.01
C GLN A 155 -0.89 -23.88 6.71
N LEU A 156 -1.64 -22.78 6.68
CA LEU A 156 -2.26 -22.29 5.44
C LEU A 156 -1.15 -21.99 4.41
N LEU A 157 -1.23 -22.58 3.23
CA LEU A 157 -0.22 -22.38 2.21
C LEU A 157 -0.28 -20.95 1.65
N PRO A 158 0.86 -20.30 1.42
CA PRO A 158 0.96 -19.13 0.57
C PRO A 158 0.24 -19.35 -0.77
N GLY A 159 -0.56 -18.37 -1.19
CA GLY A 159 -1.41 -18.43 -2.39
C GLY A 159 -2.82 -19.00 -2.17
N SER A 160 -3.10 -19.60 -1.01
CA SER A 160 -4.46 -19.92 -0.56
C SER A 160 -5.17 -18.65 -0.06
N PRO A 161 -6.50 -18.53 -0.09
CA PRO A 161 -7.44 -19.43 -0.74
C PRO A 161 -7.53 -19.17 -2.24
N LEU A 162 -8.11 -20.13 -2.95
CA LEU A 162 -8.31 -20.09 -4.40
C LEU A 162 -9.81 -20.19 -4.72
N ALA A 163 -10.35 -19.19 -5.43
CA ALA A 163 -11.74 -19.16 -5.84
C ALA A 163 -11.98 -19.82 -7.22
N PHE A 164 -13.03 -20.64 -7.31
CA PHE A 164 -13.42 -21.37 -8.51
C PHE A 164 -14.86 -21.06 -8.97
N TYR A 165 -15.38 -19.88 -8.61
CA TYR A 165 -16.59 -19.33 -9.21
C TYR A 165 -16.28 -18.47 -10.44
N GLU A 166 -17.32 -18.08 -11.17
CA GLU A 166 -17.20 -17.19 -12.32
C GLU A 166 -16.72 -15.80 -11.90
N THR A 167 -15.73 -15.28 -12.59
CA THR A 167 -15.23 -13.92 -12.37
C THR A 167 -16.37 -12.91 -12.60
N PRO A 168 -16.65 -12.00 -11.64
CA PRO A 168 -17.57 -10.89 -11.88
C PRO A 168 -17.11 -10.09 -13.10
N THR A 169 -17.95 -9.96 -14.13
CA THR A 169 -17.58 -9.28 -15.37
C THR A 169 -18.05 -7.83 -15.38
N VAL A 170 -17.25 -6.97 -16.02
CA VAL A 170 -17.65 -5.61 -16.40
C VAL A 170 -18.68 -5.73 -17.53
N ARG A 171 -19.95 -5.37 -17.30
CA ARG A 171 -20.92 -5.25 -18.39
C ARG A 171 -20.64 -3.96 -19.16
N ALA A 172 -19.71 -3.99 -20.10
CA ALA A 172 -19.43 -2.86 -20.98
C ALA A 172 -20.65 -2.59 -21.87
N GLY A 173 -21.21 -1.38 -21.80
CA GLY A 173 -22.27 -0.93 -22.70
C GLY A 173 -23.70 -1.37 -22.34
N SER A 174 -23.94 -1.92 -21.15
CA SER A 174 -25.32 -1.88 -20.63
C SER A 174 -25.66 -0.42 -20.37
N GLU A 175 -26.69 0.12 -21.02
CA GLU A 175 -27.30 1.38 -20.59
C GLU A 175 -27.41 1.36 -19.06
N PRO A 176 -27.10 2.48 -18.37
CA PRO A 176 -27.26 2.55 -16.92
C PRO A 176 -28.64 1.98 -16.62
N ALA A 177 -28.70 0.92 -15.80
CA ALA A 177 -29.98 0.38 -15.38
C ALA A 177 -30.79 1.60 -14.94
N PRO A 178 -31.92 1.93 -15.59
CA PRO A 178 -32.60 3.20 -15.37
C PRO A 178 -32.75 3.32 -13.87
N THR A 179 -32.08 4.32 -13.30
CA THR A 179 -32.11 4.52 -11.87
C THR A 179 -33.56 4.74 -11.55
N ASN A 180 -34.19 3.75 -10.94
CA ASN A 180 -35.62 3.83 -10.67
C ASN A 180 -35.77 5.06 -9.78
N PRO A 181 -36.46 6.13 -10.22
CA PRO A 181 -36.59 7.34 -9.41
C PRO A 181 -37.28 7.06 -8.08
N ALA A 182 -37.91 5.89 -7.94
CA ALA A 182 -38.51 5.38 -6.71
C ALA A 182 -37.53 4.67 -5.74
N ASP A 183 -36.27 4.36 -6.11
CA ASP A 183 -35.25 3.74 -5.24
C ASP A 183 -34.47 4.81 -4.44
N THR A 184 -35.18 5.81 -3.93
CA THR A 184 -34.65 6.88 -3.07
C THR A 184 -34.88 6.61 -1.58
N ALA A 185 -35.62 5.54 -1.24
CA ALA A 185 -35.90 5.17 0.13
C ALA A 185 -34.66 4.51 0.76
N VAL A 186 -34.20 5.06 1.88
CA VAL A 186 -33.09 4.50 2.65
C VAL A 186 -33.46 3.10 3.13
N ARG A 187 -32.62 2.12 2.81
CA ARG A 187 -32.78 0.72 3.25
C ARG A 187 -32.12 0.51 4.61
N PRO A 188 -32.52 -0.51 5.37
CA PRO A 188 -31.74 -0.96 6.50
C PRO A 188 -30.31 -1.31 6.09
N VAL A 189 -29.36 -1.16 7.01
CA VAL A 189 -27.92 -1.37 6.75
C VAL A 189 -27.41 -2.64 7.45
N SER A 190 -26.56 -3.40 6.78
CA SER A 190 -25.73 -4.44 7.41
C SER A 190 -24.31 -3.94 7.57
N VAL A 191 -23.88 -3.73 8.81
CA VAL A 191 -22.49 -3.38 9.15
C VAL A 191 -21.68 -4.68 9.18
N VAL A 192 -20.95 -4.95 8.10
CA VAL A 192 -20.17 -6.17 7.90
C VAL A 192 -18.75 -5.97 8.41
N ILE A 193 -18.39 -6.71 9.46
CA ILE A 193 -17.09 -6.63 10.13
C ILE A 193 -16.35 -7.97 9.98
N PRO A 194 -15.40 -8.08 9.04
CA PRO A 194 -14.55 -9.27 8.92
C PRO A 194 -13.50 -9.30 10.03
N VAL A 195 -13.36 -10.43 10.73
CA VAL A 195 -12.51 -10.59 11.90
C VAL A 195 -11.58 -11.80 11.74
N TYR A 196 -10.32 -11.66 12.13
CA TYR A 196 -9.36 -12.77 12.17
C TYR A 196 -8.47 -12.79 13.42
N ARG A 197 -8.14 -11.63 14.01
CA ARG A 197 -7.20 -11.50 15.15
C ARG A 197 -7.39 -10.16 15.86
N GLU A 198 -6.58 -9.91 16.89
CA GLU A 198 -6.49 -8.63 17.61
C GLU A 198 -7.76 -8.30 18.41
N LEU A 199 -8.07 -9.11 19.42
CA LEU A 199 -9.24 -8.94 20.29
C LEU A 199 -9.45 -7.49 20.79
N ALA A 200 -8.39 -6.77 21.13
CA ALA A 200 -8.52 -5.39 21.62
C ALA A 200 -9.10 -4.45 20.56
N LEU A 201 -8.63 -4.54 19.31
CA LEU A 201 -9.10 -3.72 18.18
C LEU A 201 -10.53 -4.12 17.79
N VAL A 202 -10.78 -5.42 17.64
CA VAL A 202 -12.12 -5.95 17.31
C VAL A 202 -13.16 -5.51 18.32
N ARG A 203 -12.82 -5.58 19.62
CA ARG A 203 -13.69 -5.12 20.70
C ARG A 203 -13.95 -3.63 20.61
N ALA A 204 -12.92 -2.81 20.43
CA ALA A 204 -13.08 -1.36 20.30
C ALA A 204 -13.99 -0.98 19.12
N CYS A 205 -13.81 -1.64 17.97
CA CYS A 205 -14.65 -1.47 16.79
C CYS A 205 -16.12 -1.80 17.10
N ILE A 206 -16.42 -3.02 17.54
CA ILE A 206 -17.79 -3.46 17.80
C ILE A 206 -18.48 -2.63 18.89
N GLU A 207 -17.77 -2.27 19.96
CA GLU A 207 -18.34 -1.41 21.02
C GLU A 207 -18.59 0.03 20.54
N SER A 208 -17.75 0.58 19.65
CA SER A 208 -18.00 1.90 19.05
C SER A 208 -19.25 1.88 18.17
N VAL A 209 -19.47 0.80 17.39
CA VAL A 209 -20.69 0.62 16.59
C VAL A 209 -21.90 0.49 17.50
N LYS A 210 -21.87 -0.40 18.50
CA LYS A 210 -22.97 -0.60 19.45
C LYS A 210 -23.36 0.68 20.18
N THR A 211 -22.38 1.50 20.57
CA THR A 211 -22.62 2.77 21.26
C THR A 211 -23.23 3.82 20.34
N SER A 212 -22.87 3.80 19.05
CA SER A 212 -23.36 4.76 18.05
C SER A 212 -24.71 4.38 17.45
N LEU A 213 -25.05 3.09 17.36
CA LEU A 213 -26.29 2.60 16.74
C LEU A 213 -27.57 3.28 17.27
N PRO A 214 -27.77 3.47 18.59
CA PRO A 214 -28.97 4.16 19.10
C PRO A 214 -29.11 5.63 18.67
N LEU A 215 -28.04 6.25 18.16
CA LEU A 215 -28.03 7.63 17.67
C LEU A 215 -28.42 7.74 16.19
N ASN A 216 -28.66 6.61 15.51
CA ASN A 216 -29.03 6.56 14.09
C ASN A 216 -30.52 6.23 13.94
N GLY A 217 -31.21 6.94 13.05
CA GLY A 217 -32.58 6.64 12.63
C GLY A 217 -32.66 5.53 11.59
N THR A 218 -31.60 5.31 10.80
CA THR A 218 -31.50 4.22 9.82
C THR A 218 -31.35 2.89 10.54
N PRO A 219 -32.28 1.92 10.36
CA PRO A 219 -32.17 0.62 11.00
C PRO A 219 -30.90 -0.11 10.55
N ALA A 220 -30.11 -0.62 11.49
CA ALA A 220 -28.88 -1.32 11.15
C ALA A 220 -28.66 -2.58 12.01
N LYS A 221 -27.98 -3.57 11.42
CA LYS A 221 -27.56 -4.81 12.07
C LYS A 221 -26.05 -5.01 11.96
N ILE A 222 -25.42 -5.46 13.04
CA ILE A 222 -24.00 -5.81 13.05
C ILE A 222 -23.84 -7.27 12.62
N VAL A 223 -23.11 -7.50 11.53
CA VAL A 223 -22.76 -8.82 11.02
C VAL A 223 -21.25 -9.00 11.15
N VAL A 224 -20.82 -9.85 12.09
CA VAL A 224 -19.41 -10.18 12.29
C VAL A 224 -19.11 -11.50 11.60
N VAL A 225 -18.06 -11.55 10.79
CA VAL A 225 -17.60 -12.77 10.13
C VAL A 225 -16.22 -13.16 10.68
N ASP A 226 -16.18 -14.17 11.53
CA ASP A 226 -14.97 -14.75 12.12
C ASP A 226 -14.30 -15.70 11.09
N ASP A 227 -13.21 -15.25 10.48
CA ASP A 227 -12.46 -15.95 9.43
C ASP A 227 -11.48 -17.00 9.99
N CYS A 228 -12.01 -17.89 10.84
CA CYS A 228 -11.23 -18.92 11.52
C CYS A 228 -10.11 -18.30 12.39
N SER A 229 -10.48 -17.36 13.27
CA SER A 229 -9.53 -16.72 14.20
C SER A 229 -8.68 -17.75 14.95
N PRO A 230 -7.34 -17.56 15.05
CA PRO A 230 -6.47 -18.43 15.81
C PRO A 230 -6.44 -18.08 17.31
N GLU A 231 -7.14 -17.02 17.74
CA GLU A 231 -7.14 -16.53 19.12
C GLU A 231 -8.38 -17.03 19.88
N PRO A 232 -8.25 -18.02 20.80
CA PRO A 232 -9.40 -18.56 21.52
C PRO A 232 -10.17 -17.52 22.33
N ALA A 233 -9.46 -16.53 22.89
CA ALA A 233 -10.07 -15.43 23.64
C ALA A 233 -10.94 -14.53 22.74
N LEU A 234 -10.56 -14.33 21.48
CA LEU A 234 -11.36 -13.59 20.50
C LEU A 234 -12.63 -14.35 20.15
N SER A 235 -12.51 -15.64 19.78
CA SER A 235 -13.67 -16.47 19.45
C SER A 235 -14.66 -16.59 20.60
N ALA A 236 -14.18 -16.82 21.83
CA ALA A 236 -15.04 -16.89 23.02
C ALA A 236 -15.74 -15.55 23.33
N TRP A 237 -15.06 -14.43 23.11
CA TRP A 237 -15.67 -13.11 23.28
C TRP A 237 -16.77 -12.86 22.23
N LEU A 238 -16.53 -13.22 20.96
CA LEU A 238 -17.53 -13.13 19.90
C LEU A 238 -18.76 -14.01 20.18
N ASP A 239 -18.55 -15.25 20.66
CA ASP A 239 -19.64 -16.16 21.04
C ASP A 239 -20.53 -15.53 22.12
N LYS A 240 -19.93 -14.87 23.11
CA LYS A 240 -20.67 -14.13 24.15
C LYS A 240 -21.48 -12.97 23.56
N GLN A 241 -20.91 -12.21 22.62
CA GLN A 241 -21.62 -11.11 21.97
C GLN A 241 -22.81 -11.62 21.12
N ALA A 242 -22.64 -12.74 20.43
CA ALA A 242 -23.71 -13.36 19.65
C ALA A 242 -24.83 -13.91 20.55
N ALA A 243 -24.48 -14.60 21.65
CA ALA A 243 -25.44 -15.11 22.62
C ALA A 243 -26.26 -14.01 23.30
N ALA A 244 -25.68 -12.81 23.45
CA ALA A 244 -26.38 -11.63 23.95
C ALA A 244 -27.29 -10.95 22.91
N GLY A 245 -27.35 -11.46 21.67
CA GLY A 245 -28.12 -10.86 20.57
C GLY A 245 -27.52 -9.54 20.04
N ALA A 246 -26.29 -9.19 20.45
CA ALA A 246 -25.66 -7.92 20.09
C ALA A 246 -25.12 -7.92 18.65
N ILE A 247 -24.81 -9.09 18.10
CA ILE A 247 -24.27 -9.28 16.74
C ILE A 247 -24.88 -10.52 16.09
N THR A 248 -24.96 -10.52 14.76
CA THR A 248 -25.06 -11.74 13.97
C THR A 248 -23.64 -12.26 13.70
N LEU A 249 -23.29 -13.43 14.24
CA LEU A 249 -21.96 -14.03 14.08
C LEU A 249 -21.99 -15.13 13.02
N LEU A 250 -21.19 -14.97 11.96
CA LEU A 250 -20.89 -16.00 10.97
C LEU A 250 -19.44 -16.49 11.22
N ARG A 251 -19.21 -17.81 11.22
CA ARG A 251 -17.87 -18.37 11.41
C ARG A 251 -17.46 -19.21 10.20
N ASN A 252 -16.29 -18.92 9.64
CA ASN A 252 -15.69 -19.74 8.59
C ASN A 252 -15.00 -20.95 9.23
N ALA A 253 -15.19 -22.14 8.64
CA ALA A 253 -14.53 -23.37 9.09
C ALA A 253 -13.01 -23.37 8.83
N CYS A 254 -12.57 -22.55 7.88
CA CYS A 254 -11.18 -22.33 7.53
C CYS A 254 -10.96 -20.84 7.18
N ASN A 255 -9.71 -20.39 7.11
CA ASN A 255 -9.42 -19.03 6.70
C ASN A 255 -9.66 -18.86 5.19
N LEU A 256 -10.72 -18.16 4.81
CA LEU A 256 -11.15 -17.86 3.43
C LEU A 256 -10.66 -16.49 2.95
N GLY A 257 -9.89 -15.79 3.77
CA GLY A 257 -9.31 -14.50 3.43
C GLY A 257 -10.35 -13.38 3.38
N PHE A 258 -9.85 -12.15 3.23
CA PHE A 258 -10.67 -10.94 3.35
C PHE A 258 -11.85 -10.92 2.38
N ILE A 259 -11.60 -11.14 1.09
CA ILE A 259 -12.62 -11.01 0.02
C ILE A 259 -13.80 -11.95 0.27
N GLU A 260 -13.57 -13.24 0.49
CA GLU A 260 -14.68 -14.18 0.65
C GLU A 260 -15.35 -14.04 2.03
N THR A 261 -14.58 -13.69 3.06
CA THR A 261 -15.14 -13.35 4.38
C THR A 261 -16.12 -12.17 4.30
N VAL A 262 -15.74 -11.12 3.56
CA VAL A 262 -16.61 -9.98 3.31
C VAL A 262 -17.80 -10.40 2.45
N ASN A 263 -17.59 -11.08 1.32
CA ASN A 263 -18.68 -11.56 0.46
C ASN A 263 -19.72 -12.38 1.22
N ARG A 264 -19.28 -13.28 2.11
CA ARG A 264 -20.17 -14.04 2.99
C ARG A 264 -20.99 -13.13 3.90
N GLY A 265 -20.37 -12.11 4.50
CA GLY A 265 -21.07 -11.09 5.29
C GLY A 265 -22.08 -10.29 4.47
N MET A 266 -21.75 -9.92 3.22
CA MET A 266 -22.65 -9.18 2.33
C MET A 266 -23.91 -9.95 1.94
N ARG A 267 -23.88 -11.29 2.01
CA ARG A 267 -25.04 -12.16 1.73
C ARG A 267 -25.98 -12.30 2.93
N ALA A 268 -25.58 -11.88 4.14
CA ALA A 268 -26.33 -12.15 5.37
C ALA A 268 -27.75 -11.57 5.37
N HIS A 269 -27.94 -10.38 4.77
CA HIS A 269 -29.25 -9.73 4.66
C HIS A 269 -29.45 -9.18 3.23
N PRO A 270 -30.11 -9.94 2.33
CA PRO A 270 -30.27 -9.57 0.91
C PRO A 270 -31.02 -8.26 0.67
N ASN A 271 -31.81 -7.78 1.63
CA ASN A 271 -32.59 -6.56 1.48
C ASN A 271 -31.93 -5.32 2.11
N HIS A 272 -30.70 -5.45 2.63
CA HIS A 272 -29.99 -4.36 3.30
C HIS A 272 -28.94 -3.75 2.37
N ASP A 273 -28.74 -2.44 2.48
CA ASP A 273 -27.48 -1.82 2.05
C ASP A 273 -26.33 -2.39 2.89
N VAL A 274 -25.13 -2.45 2.33
CA VAL A 274 -23.98 -3.07 2.98
C VAL A 274 -22.97 -2.01 3.35
N LEU A 275 -22.56 -1.99 4.60
CA LEU A 275 -21.50 -1.15 5.10
C LEU A 275 -20.32 -2.03 5.47
N LEU A 276 -19.29 -2.02 4.63
CA LEU A 276 -18.02 -2.65 4.95
C LEU A 276 -17.35 -1.84 6.05
N LEU A 277 -16.91 -2.50 7.12
CA LEU A 277 -16.24 -1.85 8.24
C LEU A 277 -15.09 -2.73 8.74
N ASN A 278 -13.85 -2.26 8.58
CA ASN A 278 -12.68 -2.99 9.09
C ASN A 278 -12.73 -3.10 10.62
N ALA A 279 -12.24 -4.23 11.14
CA ALA A 279 -12.29 -4.53 12.58
C ALA A 279 -11.35 -3.67 13.45
N ASP A 280 -10.54 -2.80 12.86
CA ASP A 280 -9.63 -1.85 13.52
C ASP A 280 -10.05 -0.39 13.30
N THR A 281 -11.35 -0.18 13.05
CA THR A 281 -11.98 1.14 12.94
C THR A 281 -12.81 1.48 14.16
N GLN A 282 -13.06 2.76 14.39
CA GLN A 282 -14.03 3.22 15.39
C GLN A 282 -14.90 4.34 14.80
N VAL A 283 -16.18 4.31 15.16
CA VAL A 283 -17.22 5.22 14.65
C VAL A 283 -17.87 5.99 15.79
N HIS A 284 -18.58 7.08 15.47
CA HIS A 284 -19.27 7.91 16.45
C HIS A 284 -20.56 8.52 15.86
N GLY A 285 -21.52 8.88 16.73
CA GLY A 285 -22.69 9.67 16.35
C GLY A 285 -23.68 8.99 15.39
N ASP A 286 -24.38 9.80 14.61
CA ASP A 286 -25.32 9.42 13.54
C ASP A 286 -24.63 9.11 12.20
N TRP A 287 -23.43 8.52 12.24
CA TRP A 287 -22.57 8.30 11.07
C TRP A 287 -23.25 7.49 9.95
N ILE A 288 -24.11 6.51 10.28
CA ILE A 288 -24.84 5.71 9.27
C ILE A 288 -25.86 6.60 8.56
N ASP A 289 -26.59 7.44 9.30
CA ASP A 289 -27.57 8.36 8.70
C ASP A 289 -26.90 9.36 7.76
N ARG A 290 -25.73 9.88 8.13
CA ARG A 290 -24.95 10.78 7.28
C ARG A 290 -24.39 10.09 6.04
N LEU A 291 -23.90 8.85 6.17
CA LEU A 291 -23.47 8.04 5.00
C LEU A 291 -24.66 7.70 4.09
N ALA A 292 -25.79 7.26 4.65
CA ALA A 292 -27.00 6.96 3.90
C ALA A 292 -27.53 8.21 3.19
N ARG A 293 -27.50 9.38 3.83
CA ARG A 293 -27.86 10.66 3.20
C ARG A 293 -26.98 10.97 2.00
N ALA A 294 -25.67 10.74 2.09
CA ALA A 294 -24.77 10.91 0.94
C ALA A 294 -25.08 9.90 -0.18
N LEU A 295 -25.34 8.64 0.18
CA LEU A 295 -25.64 7.57 -0.78
C LEU A 295 -26.94 7.84 -1.54
N TYR A 296 -27.99 8.29 -0.84
CA TYR A 296 -29.31 8.56 -1.42
C TYR A 296 -29.52 10.02 -1.85
N ALA A 297 -28.47 10.86 -1.80
CA ALA A 297 -28.56 12.26 -2.24
C ALA A 297 -28.93 12.36 -3.73
N THR A 298 -28.44 11.42 -4.53
CA THR A 298 -28.77 11.28 -5.96
C THR A 298 -28.96 9.80 -6.30
N PRO A 299 -29.77 9.48 -7.32
CA PRO A 299 -30.14 8.10 -7.61
C PRO A 299 -29.01 7.32 -8.30
N ASP A 300 -27.88 7.95 -8.64
CA ASP A 300 -26.75 7.37 -9.41
C ASP A 300 -25.47 7.15 -8.58
N VAL A 301 -25.56 7.16 -7.24
CA VAL A 301 -24.42 6.86 -6.35
C VAL A 301 -24.42 5.38 -5.96
N ALA A 302 -23.31 4.68 -6.22
CA ALA A 302 -23.12 3.28 -5.86
C ALA A 302 -22.55 3.09 -4.46
N SER A 303 -21.66 3.98 -4.02
CA SER A 303 -21.03 3.87 -2.71
C SER A 303 -20.52 5.19 -2.16
N VAL A 304 -20.37 5.23 -0.84
CA VAL A 304 -19.78 6.36 -0.11
C VAL A 304 -18.71 5.90 0.90
N THR A 305 -17.68 6.71 1.11
CA THR A 305 -16.61 6.50 2.12
C THR A 305 -16.40 7.77 2.95
N PRO A 306 -16.10 7.68 4.26
CA PRO A 306 -15.92 8.85 5.13
C PRO A 306 -14.49 9.41 5.11
N TRP A 307 -14.26 10.52 5.79
CA TRP A 307 -12.89 10.92 6.16
C TRP A 307 -12.29 9.92 7.15
N THR A 308 -10.97 9.82 7.17
CA THR A 308 -10.27 9.04 8.19
C THR A 308 -8.86 9.55 8.41
N ASN A 309 -8.24 9.20 9.53
CA ASN A 309 -6.82 9.43 9.75
C ASN A 309 -5.94 8.55 8.86
N ASN A 310 -6.44 7.44 8.29
CA ASN A 310 -5.63 6.50 7.52
C ASN A 310 -6.46 5.79 6.43
N GLY A 311 -6.60 6.38 5.25
CA GLY A 311 -7.49 5.86 4.21
C GLY A 311 -7.14 6.33 2.80
N GLU A 312 -5.85 6.35 2.47
CA GLU A 312 -5.37 6.72 1.13
C GLU A 312 -5.89 8.08 0.68
N ILE A 313 -6.69 8.18 -0.39
CA ILE A 313 -7.22 9.46 -0.88
C ILE A 313 -8.17 10.15 0.13
N SER A 314 -8.78 9.37 1.02
CA SER A 314 -9.67 9.86 2.09
C SER A 314 -8.93 10.17 3.40
N SER A 315 -7.60 10.11 3.40
CA SER A 315 -6.78 10.48 4.56
C SER A 315 -6.90 11.97 4.90
N PHE A 316 -7.01 12.25 6.19
CA PHE A 316 -7.01 13.57 6.81
C PHE A 316 -5.95 13.60 7.93
N PRO A 317 -5.18 14.69 8.11
CA PRO A 317 -5.33 16.01 7.48
C PRO A 317 -4.59 16.19 6.15
N VAL A 318 -3.90 15.16 5.65
CA VAL A 318 -3.19 15.20 4.37
C VAL A 318 -3.51 13.94 3.58
N MET A 319 -3.87 14.13 2.31
CA MET A 319 -4.19 13.04 1.38
C MET A 319 -3.05 12.03 1.30
N SER A 320 -3.39 10.75 1.26
CA SER A 320 -2.45 9.63 1.13
C SER A 320 -1.40 9.53 2.25
N GLN A 321 -1.60 10.23 3.38
CA GLN A 321 -0.73 10.16 4.54
C GLN A 321 -1.52 9.68 5.76
N ALA A 322 -0.96 8.71 6.49
CA ALA A 322 -1.55 8.25 7.73
C ALA A 322 -1.23 9.22 8.88
N ALA A 323 -2.26 9.59 9.64
CA ALA A 323 -2.15 10.29 10.91
C ALA A 323 -2.43 9.32 12.08
N PRO A 324 -1.99 9.65 13.31
CA PRO A 324 -2.29 8.84 14.49
C PRO A 324 -3.79 8.66 14.68
N ALA A 325 -4.24 7.46 15.03
CA ALA A 325 -5.63 7.23 15.36
C ALA A 325 -6.05 8.15 16.53
N PRO A 326 -7.20 8.83 16.42
CA PRO A 326 -7.76 9.59 17.53
C PRO A 326 -8.26 8.64 18.63
N ASP A 327 -8.22 9.07 19.88
CA ASP A 327 -8.96 8.40 20.94
C ASP A 327 -10.49 8.61 20.80
N THR A 328 -11.29 7.94 21.63
CA THR A 328 -12.76 8.01 21.56
C THR A 328 -13.32 9.44 21.69
N ARG A 329 -12.70 10.29 22.52
CA ARG A 329 -13.15 11.68 22.72
C ARG A 329 -12.71 12.56 21.55
N GLU A 330 -11.48 12.38 21.08
CA GLU A 330 -10.97 13.05 19.89
C GLU A 330 -11.84 12.70 18.66
N LEU A 331 -12.17 11.42 18.47
CA LEU A 331 -13.05 10.95 17.39
C LEU A 331 -14.42 11.62 17.45
N ALA A 332 -15.05 11.67 18.63
CA ALA A 332 -16.35 12.31 18.80
C ALA A 332 -16.34 13.78 18.37
N LEU A 333 -15.26 14.51 18.70
CA LEU A 333 -15.10 15.90 18.30
C LEU A 333 -14.80 16.04 16.81
N LEU A 334 -13.93 15.20 16.25
CA LEU A 334 -13.59 15.19 14.82
C LEU A 334 -14.83 14.96 13.96
N ASP A 335 -15.62 13.96 14.32
CA ASP A 335 -16.82 13.57 13.61
C ASP A 335 -17.93 14.63 13.71
N GLN A 336 -18.10 15.25 14.89
CA GLN A 336 -19.04 16.37 15.04
C GLN A 336 -18.64 17.58 14.20
N VAL A 337 -17.35 17.96 14.20
CA VAL A 337 -16.88 19.10 13.40
C VAL A 337 -17.01 18.81 11.90
N ALA A 338 -16.77 17.56 11.47
CA ALA A 338 -17.03 17.15 10.09
C ALA A 338 -18.51 17.32 9.72
N ALA A 339 -19.43 16.89 10.61
CA ALA A 339 -20.86 17.08 10.41
C ALA A 339 -21.24 18.56 10.28
N ASP A 340 -20.72 19.42 11.16
CA ASP A 340 -21.00 20.87 11.17
C ASP A 340 -20.48 21.55 9.89
N VAL A 341 -19.25 21.21 9.46
CA VAL A 341 -18.63 21.73 8.24
C VAL A 341 -19.44 21.33 7.00
N ARG A 342 -19.89 20.08 6.92
CA ARG A 342 -20.72 19.62 5.82
C ARG A 342 -22.09 20.30 5.80
N ALA A 343 -22.68 20.58 6.96
CA ALA A 343 -23.98 21.25 7.06
C ALA A 343 -23.91 22.76 6.77
N ALA A 344 -22.73 23.38 6.88
CA ALA A 344 -22.52 24.78 6.61
C ALA A 344 -22.67 25.13 5.11
N PRO A 345 -22.97 26.40 4.75
CA PRO A 345 -23.01 26.84 3.37
C PRO A 345 -21.71 26.52 2.62
N GLY A 346 -21.83 25.86 1.47
CA GLY A 346 -20.69 25.41 0.66
C GLY A 346 -20.12 24.05 1.06
N GLY A 347 -20.65 23.40 2.11
CA GLY A 347 -20.35 22.00 2.43
C GLY A 347 -20.96 21.06 1.39
N ALA A 348 -20.16 20.14 0.86
CA ALA A 348 -20.59 19.19 -0.17
C ALA A 348 -19.87 17.85 -0.04
N ASP A 349 -20.53 16.77 -0.48
CA ASP A 349 -19.85 15.50 -0.75
C ASP A 349 -19.14 15.60 -2.10
N ILE A 350 -17.99 14.95 -2.21
CA ILE A 350 -17.10 15.09 -3.37
C ILE A 350 -16.98 13.75 -4.08
N GLU A 351 -17.10 13.76 -5.41
CA GLU A 351 -16.94 12.55 -6.21
C GLU A 351 -15.51 12.00 -6.13
N LEU A 352 -15.39 10.68 -6.04
CA LEU A 352 -14.11 9.96 -5.97
C LEU A 352 -13.95 9.04 -7.18
N PRO A 353 -12.70 8.81 -7.64
CA PRO A 353 -12.43 7.79 -8.66
C PRO A 353 -12.76 6.37 -8.16
N SER A 354 -12.66 6.13 -6.85
CA SER A 354 -13.05 4.91 -6.14
C SER A 354 -13.20 5.20 -4.63
N CYS A 355 -14.07 4.49 -3.92
CA CYS A 355 -14.13 4.54 -2.45
C CYS A 355 -13.02 3.68 -1.81
N CYS A 356 -12.72 3.95 -0.53
CA CYS A 356 -11.76 3.17 0.24
C CYS A 356 -12.45 2.09 1.09
N GLY A 357 -11.96 0.85 1.01
CA GLY A 357 -12.63 -0.33 1.59
C GLY A 357 -12.62 -0.45 3.13
N PHE A 358 -11.92 0.42 3.86
CA PHE A 358 -11.90 0.38 5.33
C PHE A 358 -13.26 0.73 5.95
N THR A 359 -14.00 1.63 5.30
CA THR A 359 -15.38 1.98 5.60
C THR A 359 -16.06 2.41 4.31
N MET A 360 -16.96 1.57 3.79
CA MET A 360 -17.62 1.80 2.50
C MET A 360 -19.07 1.36 2.58
N LEU A 361 -20.01 2.30 2.47
CA LEU A 361 -21.42 1.99 2.33
C LEU A 361 -21.72 1.75 0.85
N ILE A 362 -22.35 0.61 0.55
CA ILE A 362 -22.64 0.10 -0.78
C ILE A 362 -24.15 -0.02 -0.92
N ARG A 363 -24.68 0.59 -1.98
CA ARG A 363 -26.10 0.48 -2.34
C ARG A 363 -26.42 -0.95 -2.78
N ARG A 364 -27.45 -1.53 -2.17
CA ARG A 364 -27.91 -2.90 -2.43
C ARG A 364 -28.22 -3.16 -3.89
N THR A 365 -29.00 -2.30 -4.52
CA THR A 365 -29.42 -2.47 -5.92
C THR A 365 -28.25 -2.48 -6.89
N VAL A 366 -27.17 -1.76 -6.58
CA VAL A 366 -25.93 -1.81 -7.36
C VAL A 366 -25.20 -3.12 -7.14
N LEU A 367 -25.05 -3.56 -5.87
CA LEU A 367 -24.40 -4.83 -5.55
C LEU A 367 -25.08 -6.03 -6.24
N ASP A 368 -26.41 -6.03 -6.27
CA ASP A 368 -27.20 -7.08 -6.94
C ASP A 368 -27.06 -7.01 -8.47
N ALA A 369 -26.87 -5.81 -9.05
CA ALA A 369 -26.73 -5.61 -10.48
C ALA A 369 -25.34 -5.98 -11.03
N ILE A 370 -24.27 -5.63 -10.31
CA ILE A 370 -22.87 -5.79 -10.80
C ILE A 370 -22.10 -6.92 -10.11
N GLY A 371 -22.68 -7.53 -9.07
CA GLY A 371 -22.06 -8.59 -8.28
C GLY A 371 -21.09 -8.09 -7.21
N MET A 372 -20.63 -9.03 -6.39
CA MET A 372 -19.78 -8.80 -5.20
C MET A 372 -18.30 -8.58 -5.55
N LEU A 373 -17.42 -8.58 -4.54
CA LEU A 373 -15.97 -8.45 -4.70
C LEU A 373 -15.41 -9.70 -5.43
N ASP A 374 -14.44 -9.49 -6.32
CA ASP A 374 -13.85 -10.57 -7.12
C ASP A 374 -12.71 -11.30 -6.39
N GLY A 375 -12.98 -12.51 -5.88
CA GLY A 375 -11.95 -13.38 -5.29
C GLY A 375 -11.24 -14.30 -6.28
N THR A 376 -11.56 -14.24 -7.58
CA THR A 376 -11.01 -15.14 -8.61
C THR A 376 -9.69 -14.65 -9.19
N ALA A 377 -9.57 -13.33 -9.41
CA ALA A 377 -8.35 -12.71 -9.92
C ALA A 377 -7.57 -11.96 -8.84
N LEU A 378 -8.27 -11.41 -7.85
CA LEU A 378 -7.67 -10.71 -6.71
C LEU A 378 -7.55 -11.66 -5.53
N ILE A 379 -6.42 -11.61 -4.84
CA ILE A 379 -6.10 -12.56 -3.78
C ILE A 379 -5.76 -11.80 -2.50
N ARG A 380 -6.35 -12.22 -1.37
CA ARG A 380 -6.01 -11.78 0.00
C ARG A 380 -6.09 -10.26 0.29
N GLY A 381 -7.00 -9.56 -0.37
CA GLY A 381 -7.33 -8.14 -0.11
C GLY A 381 -6.41 -7.14 -0.82
N TYR A 382 -6.76 -5.86 -0.77
CA TYR A 382 -6.25 -4.74 -1.58
C TYR A 382 -6.62 -4.79 -3.07
N GLY A 383 -7.40 -3.80 -3.52
CA GLY A 383 -7.79 -3.62 -4.91
C GLY A 383 -9.14 -4.25 -5.28
N GLU A 384 -9.74 -5.05 -4.40
CA GLU A 384 -11.11 -5.56 -4.54
C GLU A 384 -12.15 -4.45 -4.54
N GLU A 385 -11.97 -3.46 -3.68
CA GLU A 385 -12.81 -2.28 -3.60
C GLU A 385 -12.64 -1.42 -4.85
N VAL A 386 -11.42 -1.33 -5.38
CA VAL A 386 -11.12 -0.62 -6.63
C VAL A 386 -11.79 -1.33 -7.80
N ASP A 387 -11.63 -2.65 -7.94
CA ASP A 387 -12.29 -3.42 -8.99
C ASP A 387 -13.81 -3.27 -8.93
N TRP A 388 -14.40 -3.34 -7.74
CA TRP A 388 -15.84 -3.15 -7.57
C TRP A 388 -16.29 -1.75 -7.95
N CYS A 389 -15.56 -0.71 -7.52
CA CYS A 389 -15.83 0.67 -7.91
C CYS A 389 -15.74 0.85 -9.43
N MET A 390 -14.70 0.30 -10.07
CA MET A 390 -14.55 0.42 -11.52
C MET A 390 -15.65 -0.32 -12.29
N ARG A 391 -16.13 -1.48 -11.81
CA ARG A 391 -17.32 -2.13 -12.36
C ARG A 391 -18.58 -1.27 -12.22
N ALA A 392 -18.75 -0.61 -11.08
CA ALA A 392 -19.87 0.30 -10.86
C ALA A 392 -19.80 1.52 -11.79
N ARG A 393 -18.62 2.15 -11.93
CA ARG A 393 -18.40 3.26 -12.87
C ARG A 393 -18.64 2.87 -14.31
N ALA A 394 -18.21 1.69 -14.72
CA ALA A 394 -18.48 1.17 -16.06
C ALA A 394 -19.98 0.96 -16.33
N ALA A 395 -20.78 0.77 -15.27
CA ALA A 395 -22.24 0.71 -15.32
C ALA A 395 -22.93 2.09 -15.08
N GLY A 396 -22.16 3.18 -15.09
CA GLY A 396 -22.66 4.56 -15.00
C GLY A 396 -22.85 5.09 -13.57
N TRP A 397 -22.36 4.39 -12.55
CA TRP A 397 -22.51 4.81 -11.15
C TRP A 397 -21.34 5.64 -10.65
N ARG A 398 -21.60 6.48 -9.64
CA ARG A 398 -20.60 7.34 -9.00
C ARG A 398 -20.26 6.89 -7.59
N HIS A 399 -19.12 7.36 -7.09
CA HIS A 399 -18.63 7.12 -5.74
C HIS A 399 -18.37 8.45 -5.05
N LEU A 400 -18.73 8.57 -3.77
CA LEU A 400 -18.61 9.83 -3.05
C LEU A 400 -17.75 9.72 -1.78
N GLN A 401 -17.00 10.78 -1.50
CA GLN A 401 -16.50 11.12 -0.18
C GLN A 401 -17.63 11.77 0.60
N ALA A 402 -18.08 11.10 1.67
CA ALA A 402 -19.00 11.68 2.64
C ALA A 402 -18.23 12.64 3.55
N THR A 403 -18.20 13.93 3.21
CA THR A 403 -17.33 14.91 3.90
C THR A 403 -17.82 15.25 5.31
N GLY A 404 -19.06 14.87 5.61
CA GLY A 404 -19.68 15.07 6.92
C GLY A 404 -19.42 13.97 7.93
N VAL A 405 -18.60 12.95 7.63
CA VAL A 405 -18.37 11.79 8.52
C VAL A 405 -16.88 11.56 8.72
N PHE A 406 -16.45 11.28 9.95
CA PHE A 406 -15.08 10.90 10.26
C PHE A 406 -15.03 9.55 10.98
N VAL A 407 -14.19 8.65 10.48
CA VAL A 407 -13.98 7.32 11.06
C VAL A 407 -12.51 7.15 11.44
N ALA A 408 -12.25 6.77 12.69
CA ALA A 408 -10.90 6.42 13.13
C ALA A 408 -10.51 5.06 12.55
N HIS A 409 -9.26 4.92 12.10
CA HIS A 409 -8.72 3.69 11.56
C HIS A 409 -7.29 3.50 12.04
N GLU A 410 -7.03 2.44 12.81
CA GLU A 410 -5.71 2.15 13.35
C GLU A 410 -4.73 1.80 12.21
N GLY A 411 -5.17 0.97 11.25
CA GLY A 411 -4.41 0.61 10.06
C GLY A 411 -3.09 -0.11 10.36
N THR A 412 -3.02 -0.78 11.52
CA THR A 412 -1.86 -1.57 11.97
C THR A 412 -1.96 -3.04 11.61
N VAL A 413 -3.16 -3.55 11.29
CA VAL A 413 -3.44 -5.00 11.18
C VAL A 413 -2.97 -5.61 9.85
N SER A 414 -2.52 -4.79 8.91
CA SER A 414 -1.97 -5.27 7.65
C SER A 414 -0.45 -5.38 7.71
N PHE A 415 0.03 -6.63 7.79
CA PHE A 415 1.44 -7.02 7.74
C PHE A 415 2.22 -6.16 6.73
N ARG A 416 2.91 -5.12 7.19
CA ARG A 416 3.27 -3.95 6.37
C ARG A 416 4.07 -4.29 5.11
N ALA A 417 4.95 -5.30 5.18
CA ALA A 417 5.72 -5.78 4.03
C ALA A 417 4.89 -6.74 3.14
N GLU A 418 4.12 -7.65 3.71
CA GLU A 418 3.25 -8.53 2.92
C GLU A 418 2.13 -7.75 2.21
N LYS A 419 1.61 -6.69 2.84
CA LYS A 419 0.70 -5.71 2.23
C LYS A 419 1.28 -5.15 0.93
N THR A 420 2.56 -4.80 0.91
CA THR A 420 3.22 -4.28 -0.31
C THR A 420 3.13 -5.29 -1.45
N LEU A 421 3.35 -6.58 -1.17
CA LEU A 421 3.24 -7.63 -2.19
C LEU A 421 1.82 -7.80 -2.69
N ARG A 422 0.85 -7.84 -1.78
CA ARG A 422 -0.56 -7.99 -2.12
C ARG A 422 -1.04 -6.83 -2.98
N VAL A 423 -0.69 -5.60 -2.60
CA VAL A 423 -0.95 -4.39 -3.39
C VAL A 423 -0.28 -4.50 -4.77
N ALA A 424 0.99 -4.89 -4.86
CA ALA A 424 1.69 -5.00 -6.14
C ALA A 424 1.08 -6.07 -7.06
N GLN A 425 0.76 -7.25 -6.53
CA GLN A 425 0.13 -8.34 -7.26
C GLN A 425 -1.25 -7.92 -7.79
N ASN A 426 -2.12 -7.43 -6.91
CA ASN A 426 -3.49 -7.06 -7.27
C ASN A 426 -3.52 -5.81 -8.15
N ARG A 427 -2.54 -4.90 -8.03
CA ARG A 427 -2.33 -3.78 -8.95
C ARG A 427 -2.13 -4.24 -10.40
N GLY A 428 -1.41 -5.34 -10.63
CA GLY A 428 -1.25 -5.91 -11.98
C GLY A 428 -2.59 -6.31 -12.60
N VAL A 429 -3.47 -6.90 -11.80
CA VAL A 429 -4.84 -7.26 -12.21
C VAL A 429 -5.68 -6.01 -12.50
N VAL A 430 -5.65 -5.02 -11.60
CA VAL A 430 -6.37 -3.74 -11.77
C VAL A 430 -5.90 -2.99 -13.02
N VAL A 431 -4.58 -2.89 -13.25
CA VAL A 431 -4.03 -2.25 -14.48
C VAL A 431 -4.48 -2.99 -15.73
N ALA A 432 -4.47 -4.33 -15.71
CA ALA A 432 -4.89 -5.12 -16.87
C ALA A 432 -6.38 -4.96 -17.19
N ARG A 433 -7.23 -4.80 -16.17
CA ARG A 433 -8.68 -4.59 -16.34
C ARG A 433 -9.06 -3.14 -16.65
N TYR A 434 -8.36 -2.20 -16.02
CA TYR A 434 -8.66 -0.78 -16.04
C TYR A 434 -7.37 0.03 -16.31
N PRO A 435 -6.88 0.05 -17.56
CA PRO A 435 -5.59 0.66 -17.90
C PRO A 435 -5.46 2.13 -17.49
N ASP A 436 -6.57 2.86 -17.53
CA ASP A 436 -6.60 4.30 -17.26
C ASP A 436 -6.77 4.63 -15.77
N TYR A 437 -7.20 3.69 -14.93
CA TYR A 437 -7.55 3.95 -13.52
C TYR A 437 -6.43 4.63 -12.74
N TYR A 438 -5.20 4.12 -12.82
CA TYR A 438 -4.10 4.73 -12.06
C TYR A 438 -3.71 6.11 -12.60
N SER A 439 -3.92 6.39 -13.88
CA SER A 439 -3.71 7.72 -14.44
C SER A 439 -4.76 8.71 -13.93
N GLU A 440 -6.03 8.29 -13.86
CA GLU A 440 -7.12 9.07 -13.28
C GLU A 440 -6.92 9.29 -11.78
N PHE A 441 -6.51 8.26 -11.05
CA PHE A 441 -6.21 8.34 -9.62
C PHE A 441 -5.07 9.34 -9.35
N THR A 442 -4.00 9.28 -10.16
CA THR A 442 -2.90 10.26 -10.07
C THR A 442 -3.36 11.67 -10.46
N ALA A 443 -4.22 11.82 -11.47
CA ALA A 443 -4.80 13.12 -11.83
C ALA A 443 -5.68 13.67 -10.70
N PHE A 444 -6.48 12.83 -10.04
CA PHE A 444 -7.26 13.19 -8.86
C PHE A 444 -6.36 13.64 -7.71
N GLN A 445 -5.26 12.92 -7.45
CA GLN A 445 -4.28 13.31 -6.42
C GLN A 445 -3.64 14.66 -6.72
N HIS A 446 -3.30 14.95 -7.97
CA HIS A 446 -2.71 16.23 -8.36
C HIS A 446 -3.73 17.39 -8.34
N GLY A 447 -4.97 17.14 -8.77
CA GLY A 447 -6.03 18.15 -8.77
C GLY A 447 -6.61 18.43 -7.38
N ASP A 448 -6.47 17.47 -6.46
CA ASP A 448 -7.01 17.47 -5.10
C ASP A 448 -8.42 18.09 -4.99
N PRO A 449 -9.47 17.52 -5.62
CA PRO A 449 -10.84 18.04 -5.53
C PRO A 449 -11.37 18.14 -4.09
N LEU A 450 -10.73 17.44 -3.16
CA LEU A 450 -11.01 17.44 -1.73
C LEU A 450 -10.39 18.63 -0.98
N ALA A 451 -9.50 19.42 -1.61
CA ALA A 451 -8.72 20.46 -0.94
C ALA A 451 -9.59 21.49 -0.21
N ALA A 452 -10.69 21.95 -0.83
CA ALA A 452 -11.59 22.94 -0.23
C ALA A 452 -12.29 22.40 1.02
N ALA A 453 -12.90 21.20 0.92
CA ALA A 453 -13.55 20.55 2.05
C ALA A 453 -12.54 20.20 3.17
N ARG A 454 -11.34 19.77 2.80
CA ARG A 454 -10.25 19.47 3.74
C ARG A 454 -9.79 20.72 4.48
N LEU A 455 -9.64 21.85 3.79
CA LEU A 455 -9.26 23.13 4.39
C LEU A 455 -10.34 23.62 5.37
N GLN A 456 -11.61 23.57 4.98
CA GLN A 456 -12.73 23.93 5.85
C GLN A 456 -12.75 23.08 7.13
N LEU A 457 -12.58 21.75 7.00
CA LEU A 457 -12.50 20.85 8.14
C LEU A 457 -11.29 21.16 9.03
N ARG A 458 -10.12 21.40 8.42
CA ARG A 458 -8.89 21.76 9.15
C ARG A 458 -9.05 23.07 9.93
N ASP A 459 -9.62 24.09 9.32
CA ASP A 459 -9.83 25.41 9.95
C ASP A 459 -10.84 25.32 11.10
N ALA A 460 -11.94 24.61 10.90
CA ALA A 460 -12.92 24.35 11.96
C ALA A 460 -12.32 23.56 13.12
N LEU A 461 -11.51 22.53 12.83
CA LEU A 461 -10.83 21.75 13.87
C LEU A 461 -9.81 22.58 14.66
N ALA A 462 -9.06 23.46 13.99
CA ALA A 462 -8.11 24.36 14.63
C ALA A 462 -8.79 25.31 15.64
N GLN A 463 -10.05 25.69 15.39
CA GLN A 463 -10.87 26.53 16.26
C GLN A 463 -11.68 25.73 17.30
N SER A 464 -11.63 24.40 17.24
CA SER A 464 -12.40 23.51 18.12
C SER A 464 -11.56 22.93 19.26
N ARG A 465 -12.24 22.17 20.14
CA ARG A 465 -11.59 21.35 21.18
C ARG A 465 -10.74 20.20 20.63
N ALA A 466 -10.85 19.88 19.34
CA ALA A 466 -10.04 18.85 18.66
C ALA A 466 -8.69 19.37 18.13
N SER A 467 -8.34 20.65 18.33
CA SER A 467 -7.06 21.23 17.89
C SER A 467 -5.83 20.50 18.46
N GLY A 468 -5.97 19.80 19.59
CA GLY A 468 -4.92 18.94 20.15
C GLY A 468 -4.54 17.78 19.24
N TRP A 469 -5.53 17.06 18.71
CA TRP A 469 -5.31 15.96 17.77
C TRP A 469 -4.71 16.47 16.46
N LEU A 470 -5.20 17.60 15.95
CA LEU A 470 -4.67 18.18 14.70
C LEU A 470 -3.17 18.51 14.81
N ARG A 471 -2.73 19.11 15.92
CA ARG A 471 -1.29 19.35 16.18
C ARG A 471 -0.47 18.05 16.24
N LYS A 472 -1.02 17.00 16.85
CA LYS A 472 -0.39 15.67 16.91
C LYS A 472 -0.26 15.04 15.51
N ALA A 473 -1.30 15.16 14.69
CA ALA A 473 -1.32 14.69 13.32
C ALA A 473 -0.27 15.41 12.45
N ASP A 474 -0.21 16.74 12.52
CA ASP A 474 0.79 17.54 11.79
C ASP A 474 2.23 17.20 12.23
N ALA A 475 2.46 17.00 13.54
CA ALA A 475 3.78 16.62 14.04
C ALA A 475 4.22 15.22 13.55
N ALA A 476 3.28 14.27 13.43
CA ALA A 476 3.58 12.92 12.96
C ALA A 476 4.05 12.89 11.50
N GLN A 477 3.54 13.79 10.65
CA GLN A 477 3.93 13.90 9.23
C GLN A 477 5.42 14.17 9.05
N HIS A 478 6.02 14.98 9.92
CA HIS A 478 7.45 15.30 9.88
C HIS A 478 8.37 14.13 10.34
N THR A 479 7.80 13.03 10.83
CA THR A 479 8.53 11.84 11.31
C THR A 479 8.22 10.58 10.50
N ALA A 480 7.32 10.66 9.52
CA ALA A 480 6.82 9.53 8.76
C ALA A 480 7.86 9.04 7.72
N ALA A 481 8.87 8.32 8.20
CA ALA A 481 9.81 7.66 7.33
C ALA A 481 10.53 6.53 8.05
N LEU A 482 9.86 5.37 8.18
CA LEU A 482 10.32 4.01 7.88
C LEU A 482 9.62 2.95 8.74
N PRO A 483 9.52 1.69 8.25
CA PRO A 483 9.01 0.60 9.07
C PRO A 483 9.76 0.51 10.41
N GLN A 484 9.01 0.22 11.48
CA GLN A 484 9.58 -0.05 12.81
C GLN A 484 10.56 -1.24 12.83
N THR A 485 10.54 -2.05 11.76
CA THR A 485 11.24 -3.34 11.59
C THR A 485 12.66 -3.21 11.05
N VAL A 486 13.07 -2.04 10.55
CA VAL A 486 14.47 -1.80 10.18
C VAL A 486 15.15 -1.00 11.28
N ALA A 487 16.39 -1.40 11.63
CA ALA A 487 17.23 -0.81 12.67
C ALA A 487 16.82 0.62 13.07
N LYS A 488 16.27 0.74 14.28
CA LYS A 488 15.70 1.97 14.88
C LYS A 488 16.73 3.08 15.11
N LYS A 489 17.98 2.91 14.68
CA LYS A 489 18.94 4.01 14.74
C LYS A 489 18.40 5.15 13.88
N PRO A 490 18.16 6.34 14.45
CA PRO A 490 17.74 7.49 13.67
C PRO A 490 18.78 7.71 12.56
N LEU A 491 18.31 8.18 11.40
CA LEU A 491 19.21 8.67 10.37
C LEU A 491 20.10 9.73 11.04
N PRO A 492 21.43 9.63 10.94
CA PRO A 492 22.28 10.72 11.38
C PRO A 492 21.88 11.98 10.59
N ALA A 493 21.85 13.12 11.27
CA ALA A 493 21.46 14.39 10.65
C ALA A 493 22.33 14.77 9.44
N MET A 494 23.53 14.22 9.36
CA MET A 494 24.47 14.36 8.25
C MET A 494 25.14 13.03 7.96
N LEU A 495 25.18 12.63 6.68
CA LEU A 495 25.86 11.42 6.23
C LEU A 495 27.27 11.81 5.72
N PRO A 496 28.37 11.24 6.26
CA PRO A 496 29.73 11.63 5.88
C PRO A 496 30.08 11.21 4.46
N ALA A 497 30.70 12.08 3.66
CA ALA A 497 31.01 11.81 2.26
C ALA A 497 31.73 10.45 2.04
N LEU A 498 31.35 9.76 0.97
CA LEU A 498 32.00 8.54 0.51
C LEU A 498 33.49 8.75 0.25
N PRO A 499 34.37 7.87 0.74
CA PRO A 499 35.74 7.82 0.27
C PRO A 499 35.72 7.59 -1.24
N SER A 500 36.24 8.57 -1.99
CA SER A 500 36.30 8.50 -3.43
C SER A 500 37.69 8.92 -3.89
N SER A 501 38.23 8.13 -4.80
CA SER A 501 39.48 8.45 -5.47
C SER A 501 39.25 9.48 -6.61
N MET A 502 37.99 9.82 -6.89
CA MET A 502 37.54 10.82 -7.86
C MET A 502 36.87 12.00 -7.16
N GLN A 503 37.15 13.23 -7.62
CA GLN A 503 36.42 14.45 -7.27
C GLN A 503 35.05 14.46 -7.98
N ARG A 504 34.01 14.95 -7.32
CA ARG A 504 32.66 15.04 -7.90
C ARG A 504 32.13 16.46 -7.89
N ILE A 505 31.54 16.86 -9.02
CA ILE A 505 30.71 18.06 -9.16
C ILE A 505 29.28 17.59 -9.42
N ALA A 506 28.31 18.11 -8.68
CA ALA A 506 26.92 17.77 -8.90
C ALA A 506 26.27 18.71 -9.93
N VAL A 507 25.37 18.16 -10.73
CA VAL A 507 24.41 18.91 -11.54
C VAL A 507 23.02 18.53 -11.01
N TRP A 508 22.32 19.50 -10.44
CA TRP A 508 21.03 19.32 -9.78
C TRP A 508 19.89 19.60 -10.74
N ARG A 509 18.81 18.79 -10.66
CA ARG A 509 17.59 18.90 -11.46
C ARG A 509 17.83 19.16 -12.95
N HIS A 510 18.82 18.46 -13.49
CA HIS A 510 19.26 18.71 -14.86
C HIS A 510 18.12 18.42 -15.85
N ASP A 511 17.69 19.44 -16.61
CA ASP A 511 16.80 19.26 -17.75
C ASP A 511 17.63 19.25 -19.06
N PRO A 512 17.67 18.14 -19.81
CA PRO A 512 18.42 18.06 -21.06
C PRO A 512 17.87 18.98 -22.16
N LEU A 513 16.64 19.50 -22.00
CA LEU A 513 16.01 20.44 -22.92
C LEU A 513 16.24 21.91 -22.53
N ALA A 514 16.71 22.18 -21.31
CA ALA A 514 16.97 23.54 -20.87
C ALA A 514 18.18 24.17 -21.60
N PRO A 515 18.20 25.50 -21.81
CA PRO A 515 19.34 26.20 -22.42
C PRO A 515 20.68 25.90 -21.73
N ALA A 516 20.64 25.72 -20.41
CA ALA A 516 21.77 25.35 -19.54
C ALA A 516 22.45 24.02 -19.91
N ALA A 517 21.75 23.10 -20.59
CA ALA A 517 22.27 21.78 -20.90
C ALA A 517 23.49 21.78 -21.82
N ARG A 518 23.61 22.80 -22.67
CA ARG A 518 24.80 22.97 -23.53
C ARG A 518 26.06 23.22 -22.70
N GLN A 519 25.96 24.00 -21.62
CA GLN A 519 27.10 24.30 -20.74
C GLN A 519 27.49 23.09 -19.89
N VAL A 520 26.51 22.32 -19.41
CA VAL A 520 26.78 21.06 -18.69
C VAL A 520 27.51 20.06 -19.58
N LEU A 521 27.09 19.92 -20.85
CA LEU A 521 27.78 19.06 -21.81
C LEU A 521 29.19 19.56 -22.14
N ALA A 522 29.38 20.88 -22.31
CA ALA A 522 30.70 21.47 -22.51
C ALA A 522 31.64 21.18 -21.33
N LEU A 523 31.14 21.33 -20.10
CA LEU A 523 31.85 20.99 -18.88
C LEU A 523 32.29 19.52 -18.86
N ALA A 524 31.36 18.60 -19.16
CA ALA A 524 31.64 17.17 -19.21
C ALA A 524 32.73 16.82 -20.23
N ARG A 525 32.71 17.42 -21.42
CA ARG A 525 33.73 17.22 -22.46
C ARG A 525 35.12 17.70 -22.03
N MET A 526 35.20 18.86 -21.37
CA MET A 526 36.48 19.36 -20.85
C MET A 526 37.05 18.44 -19.77
N ILE A 527 36.20 17.94 -18.85
CA ILE A 527 36.61 16.98 -17.83
C ILE A 527 37.07 15.67 -18.49
N ALA A 528 36.33 15.15 -19.46
CA ALA A 528 36.70 13.94 -20.21
C ALA A 528 38.05 14.07 -20.94
N SER A 529 38.36 15.26 -21.44
CA SER A 529 39.66 15.53 -22.08
C SER A 529 40.85 15.63 -21.10
N ARG A 530 40.59 15.60 -19.78
CA ARG A 530 41.59 15.81 -18.72
C ARG A 530 41.47 14.74 -17.61
N PRO A 531 41.74 13.45 -17.92
CA PRO A 531 41.55 12.35 -16.97
C PRO A 531 42.39 12.47 -15.68
N GLN A 532 43.51 13.19 -15.73
CA GLN A 532 44.38 13.49 -14.58
C GLN A 532 43.68 14.29 -13.48
N LEU A 533 42.64 15.07 -13.82
CA LEU A 533 41.82 15.77 -12.82
C LEU A 533 41.07 14.82 -11.90
N ARG A 534 40.93 13.54 -12.29
CA ARG A 534 40.18 12.51 -11.58
C ARG A 534 38.80 13.03 -11.17
N MET A 535 38.10 13.69 -12.09
CA MET A 535 36.85 14.37 -11.83
C MET A 535 35.70 13.70 -12.57
N ARG A 536 34.53 13.63 -11.94
CA ARG A 536 33.28 13.14 -12.53
C ARG A 536 32.11 14.07 -12.22
N LEU A 537 31.11 14.08 -13.10
CA LEU A 537 29.85 14.78 -12.87
C LEU A 537 28.82 13.81 -12.30
N LEU A 538 28.22 14.16 -11.16
CA LEU A 538 27.02 13.49 -10.66
C LEU A 538 25.80 14.25 -11.16
N VAL A 539 25.13 13.73 -12.17
CA VAL A 539 23.97 14.39 -12.80
C VAL A 539 22.69 13.82 -12.20
N ILE A 540 21.96 14.66 -11.46
CA ILE A 540 20.64 14.34 -10.88
C ILE A 540 19.57 15.00 -11.75
N GLY A 541 18.68 14.22 -12.38
CA GLY A 541 17.69 14.73 -13.34
C GLY A 541 17.63 13.93 -14.63
N GLY A 542 17.25 14.57 -15.73
CA GLY A 542 17.42 14.04 -17.07
C GLY A 542 18.88 14.12 -17.53
N ALA A 543 19.26 13.31 -18.51
CA ALA A 543 20.57 13.38 -19.16
C ALA A 543 20.42 13.02 -20.63
N SER A 544 21.08 13.76 -21.51
CA SER A 544 21.11 13.45 -22.94
C SER A 544 22.12 12.34 -23.25
N ASP A 545 21.91 11.61 -24.35
CA ASP A 545 22.87 10.59 -24.79
C ASP A 545 24.26 11.19 -24.98
N ALA A 546 24.37 12.37 -25.59
CA ALA A 546 25.64 13.07 -25.79
C ALA A 546 26.39 13.32 -24.46
N LEU A 547 25.67 13.58 -23.37
CA LEU A 547 26.24 13.78 -22.04
C LEU A 547 26.75 12.45 -21.45
N LEU A 548 25.97 11.38 -21.56
CA LEU A 548 26.35 10.04 -21.08
C LEU A 548 27.59 9.49 -21.81
N HIS A 549 27.69 9.71 -23.12
CA HIS A 549 28.81 9.23 -23.95
C HIS A 549 30.16 9.90 -23.64
N THR A 550 30.19 10.94 -22.80
CA THR A 550 31.46 11.53 -22.34
C THR A 550 32.26 10.63 -21.40
N GLY A 551 31.64 9.59 -20.81
CA GLY A 551 32.30 8.62 -19.92
C GLY A 551 32.64 9.14 -18.51
N VAL A 552 32.42 10.42 -18.25
CA VAL A 552 32.71 11.09 -16.95
C VAL A 552 31.46 11.43 -16.15
N VAL A 553 30.29 10.96 -16.59
CA VAL A 553 28.99 11.25 -15.99
C VAL A 553 28.48 10.02 -15.23
N ASP A 554 28.23 10.21 -13.94
CA ASP A 554 27.44 9.31 -13.10
C ASP A 554 26.01 9.87 -13.07
N HIS A 555 25.09 9.23 -13.81
CA HIS A 555 23.71 9.70 -13.94
C HIS A 555 22.79 9.05 -12.92
N VAL A 556 21.98 9.86 -12.25
CA VAL A 556 20.95 9.44 -11.30
C VAL A 556 19.64 10.15 -11.62
N PRO A 557 18.64 9.46 -12.19
CA PRO A 557 17.32 10.04 -12.38
C PRO A 557 16.73 10.60 -11.07
N GLN A 558 16.02 11.72 -11.18
CA GLN A 558 15.36 12.37 -10.04
C GLN A 558 14.23 11.48 -9.50
N LEU A 559 14.05 11.46 -8.18
CA LEU A 559 12.90 10.77 -7.59
C LEU A 559 11.63 11.62 -7.81
N GLN A 560 10.55 10.97 -8.28
CA GLN A 560 9.22 11.57 -8.28
C GLN A 560 8.48 11.16 -7.00
N GLY A 561 8.05 12.14 -6.22
CA GLY A 561 7.35 11.94 -4.93
C GLY A 561 8.25 11.52 -3.77
N ASP A 562 7.65 11.33 -2.59
CA ASP A 562 8.33 10.96 -1.32
C ASP A 562 8.86 9.51 -1.27
N ALA A 563 9.14 8.92 -2.44
CA ALA A 563 9.28 7.48 -2.61
C ALA A 563 10.45 6.83 -1.84
N LEU A 564 11.41 7.61 -1.33
CA LEU A 564 12.53 7.10 -0.53
C LEU A 564 13.12 8.17 0.42
N PRO A 565 12.63 8.31 1.67
CA PRO A 565 13.16 9.27 2.64
C PRO A 565 14.55 8.90 3.21
N LEU A 566 15.14 7.81 2.74
CA LEU A 566 16.42 7.27 3.22
C LEU A 566 17.65 8.00 2.67
N LEU A 567 17.66 8.18 1.35
CA LEU A 567 18.69 8.90 0.61
C LEU A 567 17.97 9.65 -0.52
N ASP A 568 17.27 10.71 -0.15
CA ASP A 568 16.72 11.68 -1.09
C ASP A 568 17.83 12.31 -1.95
N ASP A 569 17.45 13.06 -2.97
CA ASP A 569 18.39 13.69 -3.90
C ASP A 569 19.37 14.62 -3.18
N VAL A 570 18.94 15.30 -2.12
CA VAL A 570 19.77 16.24 -1.34
C VAL A 570 20.84 15.50 -0.53
N ARG A 571 20.46 14.43 0.17
CA ARG A 571 21.40 13.60 0.94
C ARG A 571 22.34 12.84 0.02
N LEU A 572 21.91 12.49 -1.20
CA LEU A 572 22.80 11.92 -2.20
C LEU A 572 23.96 12.88 -2.54
N LEU A 573 23.69 14.18 -2.67
CA LEU A 573 24.75 15.18 -2.89
C LEU A 573 25.80 15.18 -1.76
N GLN A 574 25.33 15.05 -0.51
CA GLN A 574 26.19 15.01 0.67
C GLN A 574 27.04 13.73 0.71
N VAL A 575 26.40 12.57 0.50
CA VAL A 575 27.06 11.26 0.51
C VAL A 575 28.04 11.12 -0.66
N ALA A 576 27.71 11.67 -1.82
CA ALA A 576 28.60 11.65 -2.97
C ALA A 576 29.86 12.51 -2.79
N GLY A 577 29.90 13.38 -1.77
CA GLY A 577 31.03 14.27 -1.49
C GLY A 577 31.23 15.34 -2.56
N CYS A 578 30.12 15.80 -3.17
CA CYS A 578 30.18 16.80 -4.23
C CYS A 578 30.75 18.12 -3.71
N ARG A 579 31.76 18.64 -4.40
CA ARG A 579 32.47 19.87 -3.99
C ARG A 579 31.80 21.16 -4.49
N ALA A 580 30.93 21.03 -5.48
CA ALA A 580 30.05 22.10 -5.95
C ALA A 580 28.75 21.48 -6.49
N VAL A 581 27.70 22.30 -6.52
CA VAL A 581 26.39 21.95 -7.09
C VAL A 581 26.06 23.01 -8.14
N LEU A 582 25.85 22.58 -9.38
CA LEU A 582 25.44 23.40 -10.51
C LEU A 582 23.93 23.20 -10.74
N THR A 583 23.16 24.27 -10.92
CA THR A 583 21.71 24.17 -11.16
C THR A 583 21.14 25.42 -11.82
N ASP A 584 20.10 25.28 -12.64
CA ASP A 584 19.25 26.39 -13.10
C ASP A 584 18.02 26.59 -12.20
N ASP A 585 17.55 25.52 -11.54
CA ASP A 585 16.51 25.56 -10.51
C ASP A 585 17.08 25.24 -9.12
N PRO A 586 17.30 26.22 -8.23
CA PRO A 586 17.80 25.96 -6.88
C PRO A 586 16.71 25.43 -5.92
N ALA A 587 15.45 25.30 -6.36
CA ALA A 587 14.37 24.87 -5.49
C ALA A 587 14.65 23.48 -4.88
N GLY A 588 14.33 23.35 -3.58
CA GLY A 588 14.54 22.13 -2.81
C GLY A 588 15.96 21.91 -2.30
N LEU A 589 16.95 22.74 -2.66
CA LEU A 589 18.28 22.69 -2.04
C LEU A 589 18.25 23.34 -0.64
N PRO A 590 18.92 22.73 0.36
CA PRO A 590 19.11 23.35 1.67
C PRO A 590 19.81 24.70 1.56
N PRO A 591 19.43 25.72 2.37
CA PRO A 591 20.07 27.05 2.35
C PRO A 591 21.59 27.04 2.59
N LYS A 592 22.12 25.96 3.17
CA LYS A 592 23.56 25.78 3.44
C LYS A 592 24.35 25.31 2.21
N LEU A 593 23.71 24.71 1.21
CA LEU A 593 24.33 24.41 -0.07
C LEU A 593 24.15 25.63 -0.96
N ARG A 594 25.24 26.36 -1.23
CA ARG A 594 25.22 27.47 -2.19
C ARG A 594 25.42 26.91 -3.59
N PRO A 595 24.38 26.85 -4.44
CA PRO A 595 24.55 26.39 -5.81
C PRO A 595 25.26 27.45 -6.64
N VAL A 596 25.89 26.99 -7.71
CA VAL A 596 26.32 27.83 -8.83
C VAL A 596 25.19 27.81 -9.85
N LEU A 597 24.66 28.98 -10.18
CA LEU A 597 23.54 29.11 -11.11
C LEU A 597 23.99 28.88 -12.55
N LEU A 598 23.24 28.04 -13.26
CA LEU A 598 23.39 27.80 -14.70
C LEU A 598 22.46 28.72 -15.49
N ASP A 599 22.65 30.03 -15.33
CA ASP A 599 21.92 31.05 -16.09
C ASP A 599 22.59 31.36 -17.44
N ASP A 600 22.03 32.31 -18.19
CA ASP A 600 22.55 32.73 -19.50
C ASP A 600 24.00 33.29 -19.44
N GLY A 601 24.48 33.67 -18.26
CA GLY A 601 25.84 34.17 -18.04
C GLY A 601 26.85 33.10 -17.65
N PHE A 602 26.44 31.85 -17.47
CA PHE A 602 27.34 30.77 -17.04
C PHE A 602 28.26 30.29 -18.18
N ASP A 603 29.57 30.39 -17.98
CA ASP A 603 30.61 29.86 -18.87
C ASP A 603 31.33 28.67 -18.21
N ALA A 604 31.20 27.48 -18.79
CA ALA A 604 31.78 26.26 -18.25
C ALA A 604 33.31 26.30 -18.14
N ALA A 605 34.00 26.92 -19.11
CA ALA A 605 35.47 26.92 -19.19
C ALA A 605 36.07 27.88 -18.15
N ALA A 606 35.52 29.10 -18.07
CA ALA A 606 35.90 30.07 -17.05
C ALA A 606 35.64 29.52 -15.65
N TRP A 607 34.46 28.92 -15.44
CA TRP A 607 34.10 28.33 -14.15
C TRP A 607 35.03 27.17 -13.76
N LEU A 608 35.33 26.23 -14.66
CA LEU A 608 36.21 25.09 -14.34
C LEU A 608 37.62 25.56 -13.99
N ASN A 609 38.17 26.53 -14.73
CA ASN A 609 39.52 27.06 -14.46
C ASN A 609 39.62 27.76 -13.10
N ASP A 610 38.61 28.56 -12.78
CA ASP A 610 38.52 29.23 -11.48
C ASP A 610 38.32 28.20 -10.35
N TRP A 611 37.46 27.20 -10.55
CA TRP A 611 37.25 26.11 -9.58
C TRP A 611 38.55 25.34 -9.29
N LEU A 612 39.31 24.99 -10.32
CA LEU A 612 40.61 24.31 -10.19
C LEU A 612 41.63 25.17 -9.44
N THR A 613 41.60 26.49 -9.64
CA THR A 613 42.47 27.44 -8.95
C THR A 613 42.14 27.52 -7.46
N ARG A 614 40.85 27.50 -7.10
CA ARG A 614 40.37 27.57 -5.71
C ARG A 614 40.50 26.25 -4.94
N ASN A 615 40.64 25.12 -5.63
CA ASN A 615 40.73 23.79 -5.02
C ASN A 615 42.14 23.20 -5.21
N ALA A 616 43.10 23.64 -4.37
CA ALA A 616 44.54 23.39 -4.49
C ALA A 616 44.98 21.92 -4.70
N GLY A 617 44.20 20.93 -4.24
CA GLY A 617 44.47 19.50 -4.49
C GLY A 617 44.14 19.00 -5.91
N ALA A 618 43.43 19.79 -6.72
CA ALA A 618 43.09 19.51 -8.13
C ALA A 618 44.08 20.14 -9.12
N LYS A 619 44.95 21.03 -8.64
CA LYS A 619 45.95 21.75 -9.45
C LYS A 619 47.29 20.99 -9.56
N ALA A 620 47.53 20.06 -8.63
CA ALA A 620 48.76 19.26 -8.54
C ALA A 620 48.66 17.89 -9.23
N ALA A 621 47.46 17.45 -9.61
CA ALA A 621 47.17 16.28 -10.45
C ALA A 621 46.81 16.76 -11.85
#